data_AF-C5L5R4-F1
#
_entry.id   AF-C5L5R4-F1
#
_cell.length_a   1.000
_cell.length_b   1.000
_cell.length_c   1.000
_cell.angle_alpha   90.00
_cell.angle_beta   90.00
_cell.angle_gamma   90.00
#
_symmetry.space_group_name_H-M   'P 1'
#
loop_
_entity.id
_entity.type
_entity.pdbx_description
1 polymer ?
#
loop_
_entity_poly.entity_id
_entity_poly.type
_entity_poly.pdbx_seq_one_letter_code
_entity_poly.pdbx_strand_id
1 'polypeptide(L)'
;VSSVAFSDTYPNLLAVGMQDGGLAIWDLRQKADSPVSPISNVASRHTDVVWDIQWVDRGPDKFPRENLISVGADGKVIQWDMRKGLERAVLMSLKRSANPDLATNVLNTGAQDSERSWSVSDELKLGKAAASVWTS
;
A
#
# COMPACT_ATOMS: atom_id res chain seq x y z
N VAL A 1 8.11 -9.14 13.50
CA VAL A 1 8.46 -8.28 12.35
C VAL A 1 7.45 -8.55 11.26
N SER A 2 6.82 -7.51 10.71
CA SER A 2 5.76 -7.63 9.70
C SER A 2 6.22 -7.17 8.31
N SER A 3 7.14 -6.21 8.24
CA SER A 3 7.68 -5.68 6.99
C SER A 3 9.14 -5.26 7.16
N VAL A 4 9.89 -5.25 6.05
CA VAL A 4 11.30 -4.86 6.01
C VAL A 4 11.62 -4.19 4.68
N ALA A 5 12.50 -3.20 4.68
CA ALA A 5 12.94 -2.52 3.47
C ALA A 5 14.38 -1.99 3.59
N PHE A 6 15.18 -2.21 2.55
CA PHE A 6 16.51 -1.64 2.41
C PHE A 6 16.44 -0.29 1.71
N SER A 7 17.32 0.62 2.12
CA SER A 7 17.52 1.89 1.45
C SER A 7 18.29 1.68 0.15
N ASP A 8 17.82 2.32 -0.93
CA ASP A 8 18.47 2.27 -2.24
C ASP A 8 19.72 3.16 -2.27
N THR A 9 19.67 4.31 -1.59
CA THR A 9 20.78 5.25 -1.47
C THR A 9 21.86 4.76 -0.51
N TYR A 10 21.44 4.17 0.62
CA TYR A 10 22.31 3.74 1.71
C TYR A 10 22.04 2.26 2.02
N PRO A 11 22.64 1.32 1.28
CA PRO A 11 22.33 -0.11 1.38
C PRO A 11 22.65 -0.74 2.75
N ASN A 12 23.37 -0.01 3.60
CA ASN A 12 23.62 -0.37 4.99
C ASN A 12 22.46 -0.02 5.94
N LEU A 13 21.45 0.73 5.49
CA LEU A 13 20.28 1.07 6.28
C LEU A 13 19.14 0.09 5.98
N LEU A 14 18.56 -0.44 7.06
CA LEU A 14 17.43 -1.35 7.04
C LEU A 14 16.31 -0.79 7.89
N ALA A 15 15.13 -0.60 7.31
CA ALA A 15 13.92 -0.29 8.04
C ALA A 15 13.13 -1.58 8.34
N VAL A 16 12.56 -1.64 9.54
CA VAL A 16 11.82 -2.80 10.04
C VAL A 16 10.50 -2.34 10.66
N GLY A 17 9.41 -2.94 10.20
CA GLY A 17 8.05 -2.75 10.72
C GLY A 17 7.65 -3.83 11.70
N MET A 18 6.86 -3.44 12.71
CA MET A 18 6.43 -4.29 13.81
C MET A 18 4.91 -4.42 13.84
N GLN A 19 4.45 -5.53 14.42
CA GLN A 19 3.03 -5.86 14.56
C GLN A 19 2.31 -4.92 15.55
N ASP A 20 3.05 -4.30 16.46
CA ASP A 20 2.52 -3.33 17.42
C ASP A 20 2.39 -1.92 16.82
N GLY A 21 2.60 -1.77 15.50
CA GLY A 21 2.64 -0.51 14.77
C GLY A 21 3.99 0.19 14.80
N GLY A 22 4.96 -0.37 15.53
CA GLY A 22 6.28 0.20 15.65
C GLY A 22 7.15 0.07 14.42
N LEU A 23 8.15 0.94 14.36
CA LEU A 23 9.10 0.96 13.28
C LEU A 23 10.51 1.23 13.86
N ALA A 24 11.51 0.57 13.31
CA ALA A 24 12.89 0.73 13.73
C ALA A 24 13.81 0.76 12.53
N ILE A 25 14.87 1.58 12.62
CA ILE A 25 15.88 1.68 11.58
C ILE A 25 17.22 1.20 12.14
N TRP A 26 17.85 0.32 11.38
CA TRP A 26 19.10 -0.35 11.70
C TRP A 26 20.19 0.10 10.72
N ASP A 27 21.38 0.39 11.23
CA ASP A 27 22.57 0.58 10.41
C ASP A 27 23.47 -0.65 10.59
N LEU A 28 23.54 -1.45 9.54
CA LEU A 28 24.23 -2.74 9.52
C LEU A 28 25.75 -2.62 9.66
N ARG A 29 26.30 -1.40 9.58
CA ARG A 29 27.73 -1.15 9.84
C ARG A 29 28.05 -1.17 11.33
N GLN A 30 27.06 -0.89 12.17
CA GLN A 30 27.23 -0.86 13.61
C GLN A 30 27.04 -2.27 14.15
N LYS A 31 28.03 -2.80 14.87
CA LYS A 31 27.92 -4.09 15.58
C LYS A 31 27.09 -4.00 16.87
N ALA A 32 26.21 -3.00 16.96
CA ALA A 32 25.38 -2.78 18.12
C ALA A 32 24.03 -3.48 17.91
N ASP A 33 23.58 -4.23 18.92
CA ASP A 33 22.24 -4.86 18.94
C ASP A 33 21.11 -3.85 19.21
N SER A 34 21.34 -2.56 18.92
CA SER A 34 20.40 -1.49 19.12
C SER A 34 20.12 -0.76 17.81
N PRO A 35 18.85 -0.47 17.49
CA PRO A 35 18.52 0.32 16.30
C PRO A 35 19.11 1.73 16.41
N VAL A 36 19.53 2.30 15.28
CA VAL A 36 20.03 3.69 15.20
C VAL A 36 18.95 4.68 15.59
N SER A 37 17.70 4.31 15.35
CA SER A 37 16.55 5.18 15.55
C SER A 37 15.33 4.30 15.84
N PRO A 38 15.11 3.91 17.10
CA PRO A 38 13.85 3.27 17.48
C PRO A 38 12.73 4.31 17.40
N ILE A 39 11.73 4.09 16.56
CA ILE A 39 10.48 4.86 16.61
C ILE A 39 9.63 4.25 17.74
N SER A 40 10.09 4.44 18.97
CA SER A 40 9.48 3.89 20.18
C SER A 40 8.50 4.85 20.86
N ASN A 41 8.46 6.12 20.45
CA ASN A 41 7.51 7.06 21.02
C ASN A 41 6.09 6.66 20.60
N VAL A 42 5.36 6.06 21.53
CA VAL A 42 3.99 5.53 21.34
C VAL A 42 3.08 6.58 20.72
N ALA A 43 3.31 7.87 21.02
CA ALA A 43 2.51 8.96 20.49
C ALA A 43 2.66 9.13 18.97
N SER A 44 3.79 8.75 18.36
CA SER A 44 4.10 9.03 16.95
C SER A 44 3.79 7.89 15.98
N ARG A 45 3.52 6.69 16.49
CA ARG A 45 3.52 5.39 15.79
C ARG A 45 2.20 5.03 15.11
N HIS A 46 2.21 4.03 14.21
CA HIS A 46 0.95 3.42 13.75
C HIS A 46 0.20 2.80 14.94
N THR A 47 -1.13 2.79 14.88
CA THR A 47 -1.97 2.20 15.94
C THR A 47 -2.23 0.71 15.72
N ASP A 48 -1.77 0.16 14.60
CA ASP A 48 -1.96 -1.24 14.20
C ASP A 48 -0.75 -1.71 13.35
N VAL A 49 -0.73 -2.97 12.96
CA VAL A 49 0.34 -3.62 12.19
C VAL A 49 0.83 -2.75 11.02
N VAL A 50 2.14 -2.57 10.92
CA VAL A 50 2.78 -1.98 9.73
C VAL A 50 2.90 -3.04 8.65
N TRP A 51 2.20 -2.85 7.54
CA TRP A 51 2.18 -3.81 6.44
C TRP A 51 3.29 -3.58 5.43
N ASP A 52 3.63 -2.31 5.20
CA ASP A 52 4.59 -1.97 4.18
C ASP A 52 5.43 -0.76 4.59
N ILE A 53 6.67 -0.74 4.09
CA ILE A 53 7.66 0.29 4.35
C ILE A 53 8.44 0.52 3.07
N GLN A 54 8.63 1.78 2.70
CA GLN A 54 9.38 2.15 1.51
C GLN A 54 10.32 3.32 1.78
N TRP A 55 11.53 3.22 1.26
CA TRP A 55 12.46 4.35 1.18
C TRP A 55 12.16 5.14 -0.10
N VAL A 56 12.01 6.45 0.04
CA VAL A 56 11.64 7.35 -1.06
C VAL A 56 12.63 8.49 -1.13
N ASP A 57 13.34 8.59 -2.26
CA ASP A 57 14.22 9.72 -2.52
C ASP A 57 13.43 11.04 -2.61
N ARG A 58 13.92 12.08 -1.94
CA ARG A 58 13.37 13.44 -1.98
C ARG A 58 13.75 14.22 -3.25
N GLY A 59 14.53 13.61 -4.14
CA GLY A 59 14.90 14.17 -5.44
C GLY A 59 16.29 14.82 -5.44
N PRO A 60 16.60 15.64 -6.46
CA PRO A 60 17.96 16.11 -6.74
C PRO A 60 18.38 17.23 -5.77
N ASP A 61 18.59 16.88 -4.51
CA ASP A 61 19.24 17.75 -3.53
C ASP A 61 20.76 17.52 -3.55
N LYS A 62 21.54 18.45 -2.99
CA LYS A 62 23.03 18.35 -2.98
C LYS A 62 23.55 17.14 -2.21
N PHE A 63 22.72 16.55 -1.36
CA PHE A 63 23.00 15.35 -0.61
C PHE A 63 21.82 14.40 -0.82
N PRO A 64 22.05 13.12 -1.16
CA PRO A 64 20.96 12.20 -1.38
C PRO A 64 20.20 12.01 -0.07
N ARG A 65 18.87 12.11 -0.14
CA ARG A 65 18.00 12.25 1.02
C ARG A 65 16.78 11.39 0.82
N GLU A 66 16.70 10.32 1.59
CA GLU A 66 15.52 9.47 1.59
C GLU A 66 14.61 9.76 2.77
N ASN A 67 13.33 9.67 2.51
CA ASN A 67 12.30 9.51 3.51
C ASN A 67 11.91 8.07 3.66
N LEU A 68 11.40 7.76 4.85
CA LEU A 68 10.68 6.53 5.02
C LEU A 68 9.18 6.80 4.91
N ILE A 69 8.48 5.98 4.15
CA ILE A 69 7.02 5.93 4.12
C ILE A 69 6.60 4.58 4.70
N SER A 70 5.58 4.58 5.56
CA SER A 70 4.99 3.37 6.10
C SER A 70 3.47 3.36 5.95
N VAL A 71 2.92 2.15 5.79
CA VAL A 71 1.48 1.91 5.67
C VAL A 71 1.04 0.95 6.78
N GLY A 72 0.02 1.34 7.53
CA GLY A 72 -0.53 0.55 8.63
C GLY A 72 -1.93 0.03 8.36
N ALA A 73 -2.33 -1.00 9.10
CA ALA A 73 -3.72 -1.49 9.12
C ALA A 73 -4.70 -0.45 9.70
N ASP A 74 -4.17 0.57 10.38
CA ASP A 74 -4.89 1.76 10.84
C ASP A 74 -5.42 2.65 9.70
N GLY A 75 -5.13 2.28 8.46
CA GLY A 75 -5.53 3.00 7.26
C GLY A 75 -4.76 4.31 7.09
N LYS A 76 -3.62 4.49 7.76
CA LYS A 76 -2.79 5.69 7.60
C LYS A 76 -1.56 5.39 6.77
N VAL A 77 -1.13 6.39 6.02
CA VAL A 77 0.19 6.42 5.40
C VAL A 77 0.97 7.54 6.06
N ILE A 78 2.12 7.21 6.61
CA ILE A 78 2.95 8.12 7.40
C ILE A 78 4.31 8.26 6.74
N GLN A 79 4.76 9.49 6.59
CA GLN A 79 6.12 9.83 6.21
C GLN A 79 6.94 10.13 7.46
N TRP A 80 8.19 9.67 7.47
CA TRP A 80 9.15 9.87 8.53
C TRP A 80 10.37 10.62 8.02
N ASP A 81 10.68 11.74 8.65
CA ASP A 81 11.85 12.55 8.35
C ASP A 81 13.02 12.22 9.29
N MET A 82 14.06 11.59 8.73
CA MET A 82 15.25 11.17 9.47
C MET A 82 16.09 12.34 10.02
N ARG A 83 16.03 13.55 9.44
CA ARG A 83 16.88 14.67 9.84
C ARG A 83 16.42 15.35 11.13
N LYS A 84 15.12 15.35 11.39
CA LYS A 84 14.51 16.07 12.51
C LYS A 84 14.23 15.18 13.71
N GLY A 85 14.92 14.05 13.81
CA GLY A 85 14.65 13.06 14.86
C GLY A 85 13.34 12.32 14.64
N LEU A 86 13.07 11.90 13.41
CA LEU A 86 11.89 11.11 13.02
C LEU A 86 10.58 11.90 13.20
N GLU A 87 10.56 13.14 12.70
CA GLU A 87 9.31 13.89 12.62
C GLU A 87 8.32 13.14 11.73
N ARG A 88 7.12 12.88 12.27
CA ARG A 88 6.05 12.22 11.54
C ARG A 88 5.22 13.24 10.76
N ALA A 89 4.83 12.88 9.56
CA ALA A 89 3.77 13.56 8.82
C ALA A 89 2.79 12.51 8.29
N VAL A 90 1.52 12.61 8.69
CA VAL A 90 0.47 11.76 8.09
C VAL A 90 0.20 12.31 6.69
N LEU A 91 0.55 11.52 5.67
CA LEU A 91 0.37 11.92 4.27
C LEU A 91 -1.08 11.73 3.82
N MET A 92 -1.68 10.60 4.20
CA MET A 92 -3.03 10.25 3.77
C MET A 92 -3.70 9.27 4.73
N SER A 93 -5.03 9.22 4.67
CA SER A 93 -5.85 8.20 5.31
C SER A 93 -6.65 7.45 4.24
N LEU A 94 -6.50 6.14 4.18
CA LEU A 94 -7.27 5.26 3.34
C LEU A 94 -8.66 5.09 3.94
N LYS A 95 -9.68 5.39 3.13
CA LYS A 95 -11.07 5.06 3.42
C LYS A 95 -11.52 3.99 2.43
N ARG A 96 -12.04 2.88 2.95
CA ARG A 96 -12.68 1.87 2.10
C ARG A 96 -13.97 2.47 1.52
N SER A 97 -14.05 2.61 0.20
CA SER A 97 -15.33 2.84 -0.47
C SER A 97 -16.08 1.51 -0.52
N ALA A 98 -17.36 1.52 -0.13
CA ALA A 98 -18.23 0.39 -0.36
C ALA A 98 -18.47 0.29 -1.88
N ASN A 99 -18.33 -0.91 -2.43
CA ASN A 99 -18.72 -1.15 -3.82
C ASN A 99 -20.26 -1.24 -3.86
N PRO A 100 -20.96 -0.29 -4.53
CA PRO A 100 -22.41 -0.34 -4.64
C PRO A 100 -22.92 -1.63 -5.32
N ASP A 101 -22.13 -2.26 -6.19
CA ASP A 101 -22.51 -3.47 -6.92
C ASP A 101 -22.50 -4.74 -6.06
N LEU A 102 -21.86 -4.69 -4.88
CA LEU A 102 -21.90 -5.79 -3.91
C LEU A 102 -23.08 -5.65 -2.93
N ALA A 103 -23.64 -4.45 -2.77
CA ALA A 103 -24.76 -4.22 -1.87
C ALA A 103 -26.11 -4.67 -2.48
N THR A 104 -26.20 -4.75 -3.81
CA THR A 104 -27.43 -5.09 -4.54
C THR A 104 -27.70 -6.60 -4.64
N ASN A 105 -26.70 -7.46 -4.48
CA ASN A 105 -26.88 -8.92 -4.60
C ASN A 105 -27.34 -9.63 -3.31
N VAL A 106 -27.39 -8.94 -2.16
CA VAL A 106 -27.77 -9.56 -0.88
C VAL A 106 -29.30 -9.57 -0.65
N LEU A 107 -30.09 -8.84 -1.45
CA LEU A 107 -31.55 -8.83 -1.33
C LEU A 107 -32.29 -9.79 -2.28
N ASN A 108 -31.58 -10.56 -3.12
CA ASN A 108 -32.22 -11.47 -4.08
C ASN A 108 -32.00 -12.96 -3.79
N THR A 109 -32.02 -13.35 -2.50
CA THR A 109 -32.11 -14.75 -2.09
C THR A 109 -33.52 -15.04 -1.58
N GLY A 110 -34.46 -15.08 -2.51
CA GLY A 110 -35.83 -15.51 -2.19
C GLY A 110 -36.83 -15.18 -3.27
N ALA A 111 -36.80 -15.91 -4.40
CA ALA A 111 -37.98 -16.44 -5.09
C ALA A 111 -37.68 -16.88 -6.53
N GLN A 112 -38.03 -18.14 -6.80
CA GLN A 112 -38.57 -18.67 -8.08
C GLN A 112 -37.60 -18.84 -9.25
N ASP A 113 -37.11 -20.07 -9.32
CA ASP A 113 -36.80 -20.83 -10.52
C ASP A 113 -37.90 -20.69 -11.60
N SER A 114 -37.55 -20.29 -12.83
CA SER A 114 -38.29 -20.67 -14.05
C SER A 114 -37.41 -20.47 -15.29
N GLU A 115 -37.09 -21.58 -15.95
CA GLU A 115 -36.51 -21.66 -17.29
C GLU A 115 -37.24 -20.75 -18.29
N ARG A 116 -36.53 -19.91 -19.05
CA ARG A 116 -36.96 -19.54 -20.42
C ARG A 116 -35.77 -19.33 -21.38
N SER A 117 -35.69 -20.30 -22.30
CA SER A 117 -35.02 -20.43 -23.60
C SER A 117 -34.26 -19.24 -24.21
N TRP A 118 -33.06 -19.56 -24.68
CA TRP A 118 -32.34 -18.81 -25.73
C TRP A 118 -33.14 -18.80 -27.04
N SER A 119 -33.37 -17.63 -27.64
CA SER A 119 -33.95 -17.50 -28.97
C SER A 119 -32.87 -17.33 -30.04
N VAL A 120 -33.04 -18.01 -31.19
CA VAL A 120 -32.13 -18.04 -32.35
C VAL A 120 -31.92 -16.66 -33.03
N SER A 121 -32.54 -15.60 -32.53
CA SER A 121 -32.48 -14.25 -33.09
C SER A 121 -31.20 -13.47 -32.75
N ASP A 122 -30.40 -13.93 -31.78
CA ASP A 122 -29.20 -13.22 -31.33
C ASP A 122 -27.93 -13.57 -32.14
N GLU A 123 -28.04 -14.52 -33.07
CA GLU A 123 -26.91 -15.00 -33.88
C GLU A 123 -26.61 -14.11 -35.12
N LEU A 124 -27.34 -13.01 -35.34
CA LEU A 124 -27.12 -12.14 -36.52
C LEU A 124 -26.45 -10.79 -36.25
N LYS A 125 -25.95 -10.54 -35.04
CA LYS A 125 -25.17 -9.30 -34.73
C LYS A 125 -23.69 -9.52 -34.44
N LEU A 126 -23.18 -10.73 -34.64
CA LEU A 126 -21.75 -11.05 -34.53
C LEU A 126 -21.14 -11.27 -35.93
N GLY A 127 -21.16 -10.24 -36.77
CA GLY A 127 -20.64 -10.39 -38.13
C GLY A 127 -20.61 -9.09 -38.92
N LYS A 128 -19.82 -8.11 -38.45
CA LYS A 128 -19.20 -6.99 -39.22
C LYS A 128 -18.73 -5.89 -38.27
N ALA A 129 -17.62 -6.12 -37.56
CA ALA A 129 -16.75 -5.06 -37.01
C ALA A 129 -15.44 -5.67 -36.49
N ALA A 130 -14.77 -6.46 -37.33
CA ALA A 130 -13.38 -6.83 -37.11
C ALA A 130 -12.67 -6.69 -38.46
N ALA A 131 -12.07 -5.53 -38.70
CA ALA A 131 -10.95 -5.32 -39.62
C ALA A 131 -10.72 -3.81 -39.81
N SER A 132 -9.87 -3.21 -38.98
CA SER A 132 -8.85 -2.22 -39.37
C SER A 132 -8.32 -1.53 -38.10
N VAL A 133 -7.09 -1.03 -38.20
CA VAL A 133 -6.29 -0.42 -37.13
C VAL A 133 -5.47 -1.43 -36.30
N TRP A 134 -4.58 -2.15 -36.98
CA TRP A 134 -3.18 -2.36 -36.56
C TRP A 134 -2.35 -2.66 -37.83
N THR A 135 -1.79 -1.64 -38.47
CA THR A 135 -0.57 -1.80 -39.29
C THR A 135 0.23 -0.50 -39.27
N SER A 136 1.46 -0.64 -38.76
CA SER A 136 2.61 0.27 -38.69
C SER A 136 2.64 1.38 -37.65
#